data_AF-A0A832VZA0-F1
#
_entry.id   AF-A0A832VZA0-F1
#
_cell.length_a   1.000
_cell.length_b   1.000
_cell.length_c   1.000
_cell.angle_alpha   90.00
_cell.angle_beta   90.00
_cell.angle_gamma   90.00
#
_symmetry.space_group_name_H-M   'P 1'
#
loop_
_entity.id
_entity.type
_entity.pdbx_description
1 polymer ?
#
loop_
_entity_poly.entity_id
_entity_poly.type
_entity_poly.pdbx_seq_one_letter_code
_entity_poly.pdbx_strand_id
1 'polypeptide(L)'
;MDAEEIRAIFRFSALEKNLISSFGIQGDLFLPFLLSLKAGGSWSYATEEAKSIAVKDVITYYDEENRAGYTLEKIYLFINPEIIKGEGVIFRLEKCGERKERELVERPYRITLRAKRMLLAEVNPGLKEIRIRELNKKKILLKGTPAYSAAHELEHLEKGEVKGTPIWTFEYIKDQ
;
A
#
# COMPACT_ATOMS: atom_id res chain seq x y z
N MET A 1 -6.07 -20.13 20.43
CA MET A 1 -7.10 -19.10 20.44
C MET A 1 -8.26 -19.57 21.29
N ASP A 2 -8.74 -18.72 22.18
CA ASP A 2 -9.91 -19.02 23.00
C ASP A 2 -11.23 -18.60 22.32
N ALA A 3 -12.37 -18.94 22.93
CA ALA A 3 -13.68 -18.63 22.38
C ALA A 3 -13.99 -17.12 22.34
N GLU A 4 -13.37 -16.30 23.19
CA GLU A 4 -13.56 -14.85 23.19
C GLU A 4 -12.80 -14.19 22.04
N GLU A 5 -11.56 -14.61 21.81
CA GLU A 5 -10.72 -14.18 20.71
C GLU A 5 -11.36 -14.52 19.36
N ILE A 6 -11.88 -15.75 19.21
CA ILE A 6 -12.64 -16.17 18.02
C ILE A 6 -13.85 -15.25 17.79
N ARG A 7 -14.63 -14.96 18.85
CA ARG A 7 -15.79 -14.06 18.76
C ARG A 7 -15.39 -12.63 18.41
N ALA A 8 -14.25 -12.14 18.87
CA ALA A 8 -13.74 -10.81 18.53
C ALA A 8 -13.36 -10.73 17.04
N ILE A 9 -12.68 -11.75 16.51
CA ILE A 9 -12.31 -11.82 15.09
C ILE A 9 -13.54 -11.85 14.19
N PHE A 10 -14.57 -12.62 14.54
CA PHE A 10 -15.81 -12.64 13.77
C PHE A 10 -16.54 -11.30 13.78
N ARG A 11 -16.60 -10.63 14.95
CA ARG A 11 -17.19 -9.29 15.05
C ARG A 11 -16.44 -8.28 14.19
N PHE A 12 -15.11 -8.29 14.26
CA PHE A 12 -14.27 -7.42 13.44
C PHE A 12 -14.48 -7.66 11.94
N SER A 13 -14.48 -8.93 11.51
CA SER A 13 -14.68 -9.31 10.11
C SER A 13 -16.07 -8.91 9.60
N ALA A 14 -17.10 -8.98 10.44
CA ALA A 14 -18.44 -8.52 10.08
C ALA A 14 -18.51 -7.00 9.90
N LEU A 15 -17.83 -6.23 10.77
CA LEU A 15 -17.71 -4.77 10.62
C LEU A 15 -17.00 -4.39 9.33
N GLU A 16 -15.90 -5.08 8.99
CA GLU A 16 -15.18 -4.87 7.74
C GLU A 16 -16.09 -5.10 6.52
N LYS A 17 -16.81 -6.23 6.50
CA LYS A 17 -17.73 -6.57 5.41
C LYS A 17 -18.82 -5.51 5.24
N ASN A 18 -19.42 -5.06 6.34
CA ASN A 18 -20.45 -4.03 6.33
C ASN A 18 -19.89 -2.69 5.83
N LEU A 19 -18.72 -2.28 6.33
CA LEU A 19 -18.07 -1.04 5.93
C LEU A 19 -17.72 -1.04 4.44
N ILE A 20 -17.13 -2.13 3.95
CA ILE A 20 -16.83 -2.33 2.51
C ILE A 20 -18.10 -2.19 1.67
N SER A 21 -19.17 -2.88 2.05
CA SER A 21 -20.44 -2.84 1.33
C SER A 21 -21.05 -1.43 1.27
N SER A 22 -20.84 -0.62 2.31
CA SER A 22 -21.37 0.74 2.38
C SER A 22 -20.76 1.70 1.34
N PHE A 23 -19.56 1.39 0.82
CA PHE A 23 -18.96 2.17 -0.25
C PHE A 23 -19.52 1.83 -1.64
N GLY A 24 -20.31 0.76 -1.80
CA GLY A 24 -20.84 0.37 -3.11
C GLY A 24 -19.75 0.01 -4.13
N ILE A 25 -18.65 -0.60 -3.68
CA ILE A 25 -17.59 -1.16 -4.53
C ILE A 25 -17.69 -2.68 -4.43
N GLN A 26 -17.32 -3.38 -5.52
CA GLN A 26 -17.20 -4.84 -5.51
C GLN A 26 -16.24 -5.29 -4.41
N GLY A 27 -16.63 -6.32 -3.65
CA GLY A 27 -15.93 -6.69 -2.42
C GLY A 27 -14.51 -7.22 -2.63
N ASP A 28 -14.23 -7.85 -3.77
CA ASP A 28 -12.91 -8.35 -4.15
C ASP A 28 -11.90 -7.23 -4.48
N LEU A 29 -12.37 -6.09 -5.01
CA LEU A 29 -11.54 -4.90 -5.22
C LEU A 29 -11.05 -4.25 -3.91
N PHE A 30 -11.57 -4.69 -2.76
CA PHE A 30 -11.05 -4.33 -1.45
C PHE A 30 -9.96 -5.28 -0.94
N LEU A 31 -9.67 -6.39 -1.64
CA LEU A 31 -8.67 -7.36 -1.19
C LEU A 31 -7.29 -6.71 -0.96
N PRO A 32 -6.76 -5.84 -1.84
CA PRO A 32 -5.50 -5.14 -1.58
C PRO A 32 -5.53 -4.33 -0.28
N PHE A 33 -6.66 -3.67 0.00
CA PHE A 33 -6.83 -2.89 1.22
C PHE A 33 -6.79 -3.77 2.47
N LEU A 34 -7.53 -4.87 2.47
CA LEU A 34 -7.58 -5.81 3.60
C LEU A 34 -6.21 -6.44 3.88
N LEU A 35 -5.48 -6.81 2.82
CA LEU A 35 -4.12 -7.34 2.94
C LEU A 35 -3.15 -6.27 3.45
N SER A 36 -3.21 -5.05 2.93
CA SER A 36 -2.38 -3.94 3.42
C SER A 36 -2.65 -3.64 4.90
N LEU A 37 -3.91 -3.68 5.32
CA LEU A 37 -4.32 -3.43 6.70
C LEU A 37 -3.86 -4.53 7.68
N LYS A 38 -4.00 -5.81 7.30
CA LYS A 38 -3.75 -6.95 8.21
C LYS A 38 -2.36 -7.54 8.11
N ALA A 39 -1.79 -7.59 6.91
CA ALA A 39 -0.48 -8.16 6.63
C ALA A 39 0.60 -7.10 6.37
N GLY A 40 0.22 -5.82 6.30
CA GLY A 40 1.14 -4.74 5.96
C GLY A 40 1.47 -4.69 4.47
N GLY A 41 2.43 -3.85 4.07
CA GLY A 41 2.86 -3.73 2.68
C GLY A 41 1.86 -3.01 1.75
N SER A 42 2.20 -3.01 0.47
CA SER A 42 1.32 -2.59 -0.63
C SER A 42 0.92 -3.83 -1.42
N TRP A 43 -0.25 -3.76 -2.06
CA TRP A 43 -0.84 -4.91 -2.73
C TRP A 43 -1.59 -4.47 -3.99
N SER A 44 -1.74 -5.40 -4.92
CA SER A 44 -2.51 -5.25 -6.15
C SER A 44 -3.42 -6.44 -6.35
N TYR A 45 -4.56 -6.21 -7.00
CA TYR A 45 -5.49 -7.25 -7.40
C TYR A 45 -6.22 -6.83 -8.67
N ALA A 46 -6.44 -7.77 -9.58
CA ALA A 46 -7.19 -7.55 -10.81
C ALA A 46 -8.16 -8.70 -11.07
N THR A 47 -9.33 -8.34 -11.58
CA THR A 47 -10.27 -9.22 -12.27
C THR A 47 -10.21 -8.95 -13.78
N GLU A 48 -11.04 -9.62 -14.58
CA GLU A 48 -11.17 -9.30 -16.00
C GLU A 48 -11.70 -7.87 -16.23
N GLU A 49 -12.54 -7.36 -15.33
CA GLU A 49 -13.26 -6.10 -15.50
C GLU A 49 -12.65 -4.91 -14.74
N ALA A 50 -11.85 -5.16 -13.70
CA ALA A 50 -11.37 -4.10 -12.83
C ALA A 50 -10.01 -4.39 -12.18
N LYS A 51 -9.30 -3.31 -11.84
CA LYS A 51 -8.00 -3.31 -11.20
C LYS A 51 -8.07 -2.51 -9.90
N SER A 52 -7.34 -2.95 -8.88
CA SER A 52 -7.23 -2.25 -7.62
C SER A 52 -5.82 -2.36 -7.06
N ILE A 53 -5.33 -1.30 -6.44
CA ILE A 53 -4.07 -1.31 -5.69
C ILE A 53 -4.29 -0.63 -4.33
N ALA A 54 -3.63 -1.14 -3.30
CA ALA A 54 -3.51 -0.49 -2.01
C ALA A 54 -2.05 -0.11 -1.77
N VAL A 55 -1.79 1.16 -1.46
CA VAL A 55 -0.44 1.64 -1.13
C VAL A 55 -0.44 2.30 0.23
N LYS A 56 0.63 2.03 0.97
CA LYS A 56 0.79 2.50 2.35
C LYS A 56 1.80 3.63 2.44
N ASP A 57 1.44 4.65 3.22
CA ASP A 57 2.33 5.68 3.72
C ASP A 57 2.41 5.56 5.25
N VAL A 58 3.61 5.58 5.82
CA VAL A 58 3.81 5.45 7.26
C VAL A 58 4.45 6.73 7.77
N ILE A 59 3.77 7.38 8.71
CA ILE A 59 4.22 8.62 9.32
C ILE A 59 4.48 8.34 10.78
N THR A 60 5.74 8.46 11.20
CA THR A 60 6.12 8.32 12.61
C THR A 60 6.03 9.68 13.29
N TYR A 61 5.26 9.75 14.36
CA TYR A 61 5.28 10.87 15.30
C TYR A 61 6.03 10.42 16.54
N TYR A 62 7.11 11.12 16.87
CA TYR A 62 7.91 10.85 18.06
C TYR A 62 8.11 12.15 18.82
N ASP A 63 7.82 12.10 20.11
CA ASP A 63 8.06 13.17 21.06
C ASP A 63 9.34 12.84 21.83
N GLU A 64 10.38 13.64 21.60
CA GLU A 64 11.70 13.47 22.23
C GLU A 64 11.68 13.76 23.73
N GLU A 65 10.82 14.67 24.19
CA GLU A 65 10.72 15.03 25.61
C GLU A 65 10.05 13.91 26.40
N ASN A 66 8.92 13.43 25.89
CA ASN A 66 8.16 12.33 26.50
C ASN A 66 8.71 10.94 26.15
N ARG A 67 9.71 10.87 25.27
CA ARG A 67 10.33 9.63 24.74
C ARG A 67 9.31 8.62 24.22
N ALA A 68 8.21 9.10 23.66
CA ALA A 68 7.06 8.30 23.27
C ALA A 68 6.58 8.69 21.87
N GLY A 69 5.95 7.75 21.16
CA GLY A 69 5.49 8.00 19.80
C GLY A 69 4.56 6.94 19.27
N TYR A 70 4.06 7.17 18.06
CA TYR A 70 3.21 6.24 17.33
C TYR A 70 3.41 6.40 15.82
N THR A 71 3.10 5.33 15.09
CA THR A 71 3.09 5.34 13.63
C THR A 71 1.65 5.46 13.14
N LEU A 72 1.35 6.53 12.41
CA LEU A 72 0.11 6.63 11.66
C LEU A 72 0.29 5.96 10.30
N GLU A 73 -0.52 4.95 10.01
CA GLU A 73 -0.54 4.34 8.68
C GLU A 73 -1.68 4.92 7.85
N LYS A 74 -1.33 5.47 6.68
CA LYS A 74 -2.29 5.89 5.66
C LYS A 74 -2.31 4.85 4.55
N ILE A 75 -3.43 4.17 4.36
CA ILE A 75 -3.62 3.20 3.30
C ILE A 75 -4.54 3.83 2.25
N TYR A 76 -4.01 4.03 1.05
CA TYR A 76 -4.80 4.49 -0.09
C TYR A 76 -5.23 3.28 -0.91
N LEU A 77 -6.53 3.10 -1.12
CA LEU A 77 -7.08 2.15 -2.07
C LEU A 77 -7.50 2.88 -3.34
N PHE A 78 -6.98 2.46 -4.48
CA PHE A 78 -7.32 3.02 -5.78
C PHE A 78 -8.05 2.00 -6.63
N ILE A 79 -9.17 2.40 -7.23
CA ILE A 79 -9.94 1.57 -8.16
C ILE A 79 -9.71 2.05 -9.59
N ASN A 80 -9.33 1.14 -10.48
CA ASN A 80 -8.84 1.39 -11.83
C ASN A 80 -7.79 2.53 -11.87
N PRO A 81 -6.67 2.39 -11.13
CA PRO A 81 -5.59 3.37 -11.12
C PRO A 81 -4.79 3.40 -12.43
N GLU A 82 -4.25 4.56 -12.75
CA GLU A 82 -3.35 4.81 -13.88
C GLU A 82 -2.39 5.95 -13.54
N ILE A 83 -1.09 5.76 -13.82
CA ILE A 83 -0.10 6.83 -13.69
C ILE A 83 -0.21 7.73 -14.93
N ILE A 84 -0.59 8.99 -14.71
CA ILE A 84 -0.70 9.98 -15.79
C ILE A 84 0.57 10.83 -15.96
N LYS A 85 1.43 10.87 -14.94
CA LYS A 85 2.71 11.60 -14.97
C LYS A 85 3.67 11.01 -13.94
N GLY A 86 4.92 10.80 -14.32
CA GLY A 86 6.02 10.47 -13.41
C GLY A 86 7.13 11.52 -13.48
N GLU A 87 7.79 11.80 -12.36
CA GLU A 87 8.88 12.77 -12.26
C GLU A 87 10.00 12.28 -11.34
N GLY A 88 11.25 12.55 -11.74
CA GLY A 88 12.45 12.10 -11.05
C GLY A 88 12.71 10.60 -11.21
N VAL A 89 13.93 10.18 -10.90
CA VAL A 89 14.33 8.75 -10.91
C VAL A 89 14.98 8.43 -9.58
N ILE A 90 14.54 7.34 -8.96
CA ILE A 90 15.10 6.79 -7.73
C ILE A 90 15.45 5.33 -7.96
N PHE A 91 16.68 4.99 -7.60
CA PHE A 91 17.15 3.61 -7.53
C PHE A 91 16.73 2.98 -6.20
N ARG A 92 16.04 1.84 -6.25
CA ARG A 92 15.55 1.13 -5.07
C ARG A 92 15.88 -0.34 -5.12
N LEU A 93 16.08 -0.93 -3.96
CA LEU A 93 16.05 -2.38 -3.80
C LEU A 93 14.64 -2.83 -3.43
N GLU A 94 14.01 -3.64 -4.29
CA GLU A 94 12.67 -4.19 -4.08
C GLU A 94 12.71 -5.72 -4.05
N LYS A 95 11.81 -6.33 -3.27
CA LYS A 95 11.59 -7.78 -3.28
C LYS A 95 10.21 -8.03 -3.88
N CYS A 96 10.11 -8.95 -4.82
CA CYS A 96 8.91 -9.18 -5.61
C CYS A 96 8.53 -10.67 -5.57
N GLY A 97 7.28 -10.97 -5.21
CA GLY A 97 6.70 -12.33 -5.27
C GLY A 97 7.50 -13.38 -4.50
N GLU A 98 7.69 -14.54 -5.13
CA GLU A 98 8.44 -15.67 -4.56
C GLU A 98 9.97 -15.50 -4.60
N ARG A 99 10.48 -14.44 -5.24
CA ARG A 99 11.92 -14.21 -5.29
C ARG A 99 12.45 -14.00 -3.88
N LYS A 100 13.48 -14.77 -3.51
CA LYS A 100 14.09 -14.69 -2.18
C LYS A 100 14.88 -13.41 -1.97
N GLU A 101 15.51 -12.91 -3.04
CA GLU A 101 16.47 -11.81 -3.05
C GLU A 101 15.85 -10.49 -3.54
N ARG A 102 16.57 -9.38 -3.28
CA ARG A 102 16.18 -8.04 -3.73
C ARG A 102 16.80 -7.71 -5.09
N GLU A 103 16.12 -6.86 -5.84
CA GLU A 103 16.57 -6.37 -7.14
C GLU A 103 16.58 -4.84 -7.16
N LEU A 104 17.59 -4.28 -7.82
CA LEU A 104 17.70 -2.87 -8.15
C LEU A 104 16.68 -2.53 -9.24
N VAL A 105 15.81 -1.60 -8.95
CA VAL A 105 14.81 -1.09 -9.89
C VAL A 105 14.82 0.43 -9.90
N GLU A 106 14.35 1.00 -11.00
CA GLU A 106 14.09 2.43 -11.13
C GLU A 106 12.62 2.74 -10.87
N ARG A 107 12.38 3.78 -10.08
CA ARG A 107 11.03 4.27 -9.76
C ARG A 107 10.96 5.78 -9.89
N PRO A 108 9.81 6.34 -10.30
CA PRO A 108 9.59 7.78 -10.24
C PRO A 108 9.55 8.29 -8.79
N TYR A 109 10.21 9.43 -8.52
CA TYR A 109 10.15 10.09 -7.20
C TYR A 109 8.74 10.57 -6.85
N ARG A 110 8.06 11.13 -7.86
CA ARG A 110 6.69 11.61 -7.79
C ARG A 110 5.86 11.01 -8.91
N ILE A 111 4.62 10.66 -8.60
CA ILE A 111 3.63 10.28 -9.60
C ILE A 111 2.36 11.07 -9.39
N THR A 112 1.74 11.48 -10.49
CA THR A 112 0.32 11.85 -10.47
C THR A 112 -0.47 10.62 -10.88
N LEU A 113 -1.28 10.11 -9.95
CA LEU A 113 -2.11 8.93 -10.15
C LEU A 113 -3.56 9.36 -10.36
N ARG A 114 -4.20 8.84 -11.40
CA ARG A 114 -5.63 8.96 -11.65
C ARG A 114 -6.31 7.65 -11.27
N ALA A 115 -7.50 7.71 -10.67
CA ALA A 115 -8.29 6.52 -10.38
C ALA A 115 -9.79 6.82 -10.51
N LYS A 116 -10.59 5.78 -10.78
CA LYS A 116 -12.06 5.88 -10.84
C LYS A 116 -12.64 6.26 -9.48
N ARG A 117 -12.15 5.63 -8.41
CA ARG A 117 -12.49 5.90 -7.01
C ARG A 117 -11.24 5.79 -6.15
N MET A 118 -11.20 6.52 -5.05
CA MET A 118 -10.07 6.55 -4.13
C MET A 118 -10.57 6.57 -2.69
N LEU A 119 -10.11 5.61 -1.90
CA LEU A 119 -10.38 5.57 -0.47
C LEU A 119 -9.08 5.79 0.28
N LEU A 120 -9.19 6.42 1.45
CA LEU A 120 -8.12 6.60 2.39
C LEU A 120 -8.56 6.04 3.73
N ALA A 121 -7.78 5.09 4.24
CA ALA A 121 -7.85 4.67 5.62
C ALA A 121 -6.69 5.26 6.42
N GLU A 122 -6.98 5.74 7.62
CA GLU A 122 -6.01 6.18 8.60
C GLU A 122 -6.09 5.23 9.80
N VAL A 123 -5.02 4.47 10.02
CA VAL A 123 -4.88 3.51 11.12
C VAL A 123 -4.03 4.16 12.20
N ASN A 124 -4.65 4.49 13.32
CA ASN A 124 -3.98 5.10 14.46
C ASN A 124 -3.86 4.06 15.59
N PRO A 125 -2.68 3.47 15.82
CA PRO A 125 -2.49 2.49 16.88
C PRO A 125 -2.59 3.09 18.29
N GLY A 126 -2.29 4.39 18.45
CA GLY A 126 -2.43 5.08 19.73
C GLY A 126 -3.89 5.22 20.17
N LEU A 127 -4.80 5.45 19.22
CA LEU A 127 -6.25 5.50 19.47
C LEU A 127 -6.94 4.15 19.29
N LYS A 128 -6.26 3.16 18.70
CA LYS A 128 -6.85 1.88 18.25
C LYS A 128 -8.03 2.08 17.29
N GLU A 129 -7.93 3.09 16.44
CA GLU A 129 -8.97 3.48 15.49
C GLU A 129 -8.53 3.29 14.04
N ILE A 130 -9.48 2.87 13.21
CA ILE A 130 -9.35 2.85 11.75
C ILE A 130 -10.43 3.76 11.18
N ARG A 131 -10.03 4.84 10.53
CA ARG A 131 -10.95 5.81 9.91
C ARG A 131 -10.85 5.70 8.40
N ILE A 132 -11.94 5.32 7.74
CA ILE A 132 -11.97 5.16 6.28
C ILE A 132 -12.90 6.20 5.67
N ARG A 133 -12.44 6.86 4.61
CA ARG A 133 -13.23 7.81 3.83
C ARG A 133 -12.95 7.68 2.34
N GLU A 134 -13.94 7.98 1.52
CA GLU A 134 -13.72 8.22 0.10
C GLU A 134 -13.20 9.63 -0.12
N LEU A 135 -12.26 9.78 -1.06
CA LEU A 135 -11.70 11.07 -1.43
C LEU A 135 -12.48 11.64 -2.63
N ASN A 136 -13.01 12.86 -2.46
CA ASN A 136 -13.75 13.58 -3.51
C ASN A 136 -12.83 14.20 -4.58
N LYS A 137 -11.93 13.39 -5.14
CA LYS A 137 -11.03 13.77 -6.24
C LYS A 137 -10.75 12.52 -7.08
N LYS A 138 -10.35 12.73 -8.34
CA LYS A 138 -9.99 11.65 -9.28
C LYS A 138 -8.48 11.56 -9.55
N LYS A 139 -7.71 12.52 -9.05
CA LYS A 139 -6.24 12.57 -9.19
C LYS A 139 -5.60 12.84 -7.83
N ILE A 140 -4.44 12.27 -7.60
CA ILE A 140 -3.61 12.53 -6.43
C ILE A 140 -2.13 12.59 -6.83
N LEU A 141 -1.38 13.48 -6.21
CA LEU A 141 0.07 13.48 -6.29
C LEU A 141 0.61 12.63 -5.13
N LEU A 142 1.34 11.57 -5.47
CA LEU A 142 2.11 10.77 -4.53
C LEU A 142 3.60 11.09 -4.69
N LYS A 143 4.35 11.00 -3.59
CA LYS A 143 5.80 11.19 -3.56
C LYS A 143 6.44 10.18 -2.61
N GLY A 144 7.70 9.85 -2.80
CA GLY A 144 8.39 8.96 -1.87
C GLY A 144 7.81 7.55 -1.87
N THR A 145 7.78 6.89 -0.71
CA THR A 145 7.35 5.48 -0.57
C THR A 145 6.01 5.17 -1.25
N PRO A 146 4.92 5.95 -1.05
CA PRO A 146 3.66 5.71 -1.74
C PRO A 146 3.74 5.77 -3.28
N ALA A 147 4.61 6.62 -3.84
CA ALA A 147 4.79 6.71 -5.28
C ALA A 147 5.48 5.46 -5.84
N TYR A 148 6.56 5.01 -5.19
CA TYR A 148 7.29 3.81 -5.60
C TYR A 148 6.41 2.57 -5.48
N SER A 149 5.71 2.43 -4.36
CA SER A 149 4.80 1.32 -4.12
C SER A 149 3.66 1.31 -5.13
N ALA A 150 3.05 2.46 -5.46
CA ALA A 150 2.03 2.51 -6.49
C ALA A 150 2.56 2.10 -7.87
N ALA A 151 3.76 2.56 -8.25
CA ALA A 151 4.40 2.18 -9.50
C ALA A 151 4.70 0.66 -9.54
N HIS A 152 5.18 0.09 -8.44
CA HIS A 152 5.43 -1.34 -8.30
C HIS A 152 4.14 -2.17 -8.45
N GLU A 153 3.10 -1.83 -7.70
CA GLU A 153 1.81 -2.53 -7.74
C GLU A 153 1.13 -2.41 -9.12
N LEU A 154 1.29 -1.29 -9.82
CA LEU A 154 0.79 -1.15 -11.18
C LEU A 154 1.58 -1.97 -12.19
N GLU A 155 2.90 -2.04 -12.05
CA GLU A 155 3.75 -2.88 -12.90
C GLU A 155 3.38 -4.36 -12.77
N HIS A 156 3.03 -4.82 -11.56
CA HIS A 156 2.46 -6.16 -11.35
C HIS A 156 1.20 -6.42 -12.17
N LEU A 157 0.28 -5.46 -12.19
CA LEU A 157 -0.98 -5.56 -12.93
C LEU A 157 -0.82 -5.46 -14.45
N GLU A 158 0.36 -5.09 -14.95
CA GLU A 158 0.68 -4.96 -16.37
C GLU A 158 1.56 -6.11 -16.87
N LYS A 159 2.58 -6.50 -16.09
CA LYS A 159 3.65 -7.41 -16.52
C LYS A 159 3.75 -8.70 -15.70
N GLY A 160 2.95 -8.84 -14.65
CA GLY A 160 2.99 -9.98 -13.73
C GLY A 160 4.15 -9.88 -12.73
N GLU A 161 5.40 -10.05 -13.18
CA GLU A 161 6.59 -9.91 -12.32
C GLU A 161 7.40 -8.65 -12.67
N VAL A 162 7.83 -7.95 -11.62
CA VAL A 162 8.84 -6.88 -11.72
C VAL A 162 10.21 -7.52 -11.94
N LYS A 163 10.99 -7.00 -12.90
CA LYS A 163 12.37 -7.42 -13.15
C LYS A 163 13.32 -6.24 -12.96
N GLY A 164 14.31 -6.42 -12.10
CA GLY A 164 15.41 -5.47 -11.89
C GLY A 164 16.78 -6.12 -12.04
N THR A 165 17.83 -5.38 -11.67
CA THR A 165 19.20 -5.91 -11.60
C THR A 165 19.41 -6.61 -10.25
N PRO A 166 19.76 -7.90 -10.22
CA PRO A 166 19.89 -8.62 -8.94
C PRO A 166 20.98 -8.08 -8.03
N ILE A 167 20.74 -8.12 -6.70
CA ILE A 167 21.69 -7.56 -5.71
C ILE A 167 23.07 -8.24 -5.71
N TRP A 168 23.19 -9.50 -6.13
CA TRP A 168 24.49 -10.21 -6.21
C TRP A 168 25.42 -9.68 -7.31
N THR A 169 24.96 -8.71 -8.12
CA THR A 169 25.82 -7.97 -9.07
C THR A 169 26.56 -6.80 -8.41
N PHE A 170 26.31 -6.53 -7.13
CA PHE A 170 26.89 -5.39 -6.42
C PHE A 170 28.26 -5.76 -5.85
N GLU A 171 29.12 -4.74 -5.70
CA GLU A 171 30.45 -4.89 -5.12
C GLU A 171 30.47 -4.51 -3.64
N TYR A 172 31.15 -5.31 -2.81
CA TYR A 172 31.46 -4.91 -1.44
C TYR A 172 32.69 -4.00 -1.44
N ILE A 173 32.51 -2.75 -0.99
CA ILE A 173 33.58 -1.79 -0.78
C ILE A 173 33.75 -1.61 0.73
N LYS A 174 34.98 -1.80 1.24
CA LYS A 174 35.32 -1.55 2.64
C LYS A 174 35.84 -0.12 2.77
N ASP A 175 35.10 0.73 3.47
CA ASP A 175 35.60 2.05 3.88
C ASP A 175 36.67 1.90 4.99
N GLN A 176 37.67 2.78 4.96
CA GLN A 176 38.79 2.79 5.91
C GLN A 176 38.42 3.40 7.25
#